data_AF-A0A0D8XF06-F1
#
_entry.id   AF-A0A0D8XF06-F1
#
_cell.length_a   1.000
_cell.length_b   1.000
_cell.length_c   1.000
_cell.angle_alpha   90.00
_cell.angle_beta   90.00
_cell.angle_gamma   90.00
#
_symmetry.space_group_name_H-M   'P 1'
#
loop_
_entity.id
_entity.type
_entity.pdbx_description
1 polymer ?
#
loop_
_entity_poly.entity_id
_entity_poly.type
_entity_poly.pdbx_seq_one_letter_code
_entity_poly.pdbx_strand_id
1 'polypeptide(L)'
;MMLSGDHESAKKSLVECEKEIIRSCSILERALLYIALGKTCSLSSDSSDTIHFLNKARVCCRQAGAALFEKYVLQEMAIHYHKLGGIDVRDECAAEFASLDERHGGIFDWNLV
;
A
#
# COMPACT_ATOMS: atom_id res chain seq x y z
N MET A 1 -12.27 3.23 -13.86
CA MET A 1 -12.55 2.77 -12.47
C MET A 1 -11.64 1.59 -12.19
N MET A 2 -11.08 1.38 -10.99
CA MET A 2 -10.07 0.31 -10.79
C MET A 2 -10.52 -1.10 -11.22
N LEU A 3 -11.82 -1.38 -11.16
CA LEU A 3 -12.44 -2.64 -11.61
C LEU A 3 -12.65 -2.74 -13.13
N SER A 4 -12.55 -1.62 -13.87
CA SER A 4 -12.74 -1.55 -15.32
C SER A 4 -11.43 -1.54 -16.11
N GLY A 5 -10.28 -1.74 -15.45
CA GLY A 5 -8.94 -1.67 -16.08
C GLY A 5 -8.47 -0.27 -16.44
N ASP A 6 -9.29 0.77 -16.19
CA ASP A 6 -8.92 2.17 -16.43
C ASP A 6 -8.25 2.74 -15.17
N HIS A 7 -6.94 2.49 -15.09
CA HIS A 7 -6.07 2.85 -13.97
C HIS A 7 -5.70 4.34 -13.96
N GLU A 8 -5.60 4.98 -15.12
CA GLU A 8 -5.29 6.42 -15.23
C GLU A 8 -6.43 7.29 -14.72
N SER A 9 -7.68 7.00 -15.13
CA SER A 9 -8.83 7.72 -14.58
C SER A 9 -9.00 7.47 -13.09
N ALA A 10 -8.70 6.25 -12.61
CA ALA A 10 -8.74 5.94 -11.18
C ALA A 10 -7.67 6.72 -10.40
N LYS A 11 -6.44 6.78 -10.90
CA LYS A 11 -5.36 7.59 -10.31
C LYS A 11 -5.78 9.06 -10.22
N LYS A 12 -6.33 9.61 -11.30
CA LYS A 12 -6.81 11.00 -11.33
C LYS A 12 -7.86 11.27 -10.25
N SER A 13 -8.89 10.44 -10.16
CA SER A 13 -9.94 10.60 -9.12
C SER A 13 -9.38 10.48 -7.69
N LEU A 14 -8.45 9.56 -7.45
CA LEU A 14 -7.82 9.41 -6.13
C LEU A 14 -6.98 10.63 -5.75
N VAL A 15 -6.23 11.20 -6.69
CA VAL A 15 -5.44 12.42 -6.47
C VAL A 15 -6.36 13.63 -6.22
N GLU A 16 -7.48 13.76 -6.94
CA GLU A 16 -8.46 14.82 -6.70
C GLU A 16 -9.06 14.75 -5.29
N CYS A 17 -9.27 13.55 -4.77
CA CYS A 17 -9.79 13.34 -3.40
C CYS A 17 -8.71 13.40 -2.30
N GLU A 18 -7.42 13.35 -2.65
CA GLU A 18 -6.32 13.18 -1.68
C GLU A 18 -6.35 14.26 -0.59
N LYS A 19 -6.50 15.53 -0.99
CA LYS A 19 -6.46 16.66 -0.06
C LYS A 19 -7.58 16.61 0.98
N GLU A 20 -8.81 16.28 0.55
CA GLU A 20 -9.96 16.21 1.46
C GLU A 20 -9.87 15.01 2.39
N ILE A 21 -9.43 13.85 1.88
CA ILE A 21 -9.24 12.64 2.70
C ILE A 21 -8.13 12.87 3.74
N ILE A 22 -7.00 13.46 3.37
CA ILE A 22 -5.91 13.75 4.31
C ILE A 22 -6.37 14.69 5.44
N ARG A 23 -7.20 15.69 5.10
CA ARG A 23 -7.66 16.69 6.06
C ARG A 23 -8.74 16.18 7.00
N SER A 24 -9.67 15.38 6.48
CA SER A 24 -10.97 15.18 7.12
C SER A 24 -11.25 13.73 7.53
N CYS A 25 -10.52 12.75 6.98
CA CYS A 25 -10.79 11.33 7.20
C CYS A 25 -9.86 10.70 8.26
N SER A 26 -10.26 9.53 8.73
CA SER A 26 -9.49 8.72 9.68
C SER A 26 -8.14 8.27 9.10
N ILE A 27 -7.23 7.88 10.00
CA ILE A 27 -5.92 7.36 9.62
C ILE A 27 -6.06 6.09 8.76
N LEU A 28 -7.07 5.25 9.03
CA LEU A 28 -7.34 4.05 8.23
C LEU A 28 -7.78 4.42 6.81
N GLU A 29 -8.71 5.36 6.65
CA GLU A 29 -9.14 5.83 5.31
C GLU A 29 -7.97 6.44 4.53
N ARG A 30 -7.08 7.17 5.21
CA ARG A 30 -5.84 7.68 4.61
C ARG A 30 -4.90 6.55 4.20
N ALA A 31 -4.80 5.48 4.99
CA ALA A 31 -4.02 4.29 4.63
C ALA A 31 -4.59 3.64 3.36
N LEU A 32 -5.91 3.44 3.29
CA LEU A 32 -6.59 2.85 2.14
C LEU A 32 -6.40 3.69 0.87
N LEU A 33 -6.47 5.02 0.97
CA LEU A 33 -6.16 5.93 -0.12
C LEU A 33 -4.73 5.71 -0.65
N TYR A 34 -3.72 5.67 0.23
CA TYR A 34 -2.34 5.48 -0.19
C TYR A 34 -2.07 4.09 -0.76
N ILE A 35 -2.75 3.05 -0.27
CA ILE A 35 -2.72 1.71 -0.87
C ILE A 35 -3.27 1.77 -2.30
N ALA A 36 -4.42 2.43 -2.49
CA ALA A 36 -5.04 2.55 -3.81
C ALA A 36 -4.16 3.34 -4.79
N LEU A 37 -3.57 4.46 -4.35
CA LEU A 37 -2.62 5.24 -5.14
C LEU A 37 -1.39 4.41 -5.53
N GLY A 38 -0.79 3.69 -4.57
CA GLY A 38 0.33 2.79 -4.83
C GLY A 38 0.00 1.72 -5.88
N LYS A 39 -1.17 1.09 -5.79
CA LYS A 39 -1.64 0.13 -6.80
C LYS A 39 -1.79 0.75 -8.19
N THR A 40 -2.38 1.94 -8.29
CA THR A 40 -2.54 2.60 -9.59
C THR A 40 -1.19 2.95 -10.23
N CYS A 41 -0.21 3.41 -9.43
CA CYS A 41 1.15 3.70 -9.92
C CYS A 41 1.93 2.43 -10.32
N SER A 42 1.74 1.32 -9.60
CA SER A 42 2.37 0.04 -9.94
C SER A 42 1.97 -0.43 -11.34
N LEU A 43 0.71 -0.20 -11.71
CA LEU A 43 0.16 -0.62 -13.01
C LEU A 43 0.59 0.31 -14.15
N SER A 44 0.90 1.58 -13.84
CA SER A 44 1.45 2.55 -14.79
C SER A 44 2.98 2.48 -14.95
N SER A 45 3.65 1.46 -14.38
CA SER A 45 5.12 1.28 -14.38
C SER A 45 5.93 2.38 -13.67
N ASP A 46 5.30 3.20 -12.82
CA ASP A 46 5.99 4.25 -12.06
C ASP A 46 6.47 3.70 -10.71
N SER A 47 7.66 3.10 -10.73
CA SER A 47 8.21 2.40 -9.57
C SER A 47 8.54 3.31 -8.38
N SER A 48 8.94 4.57 -8.63
CA SER A 48 9.27 5.54 -7.58
C SER A 48 8.02 5.99 -6.83
N ASP A 49 6.99 6.38 -7.57
CA ASP A 49 5.71 6.82 -6.98
C ASP A 49 5.03 5.67 -6.22
N THR A 50 5.15 4.44 -6.73
CA THR A 50 4.61 3.25 -6.05
C THR A 50 5.21 3.08 -4.66
N ILE A 51 6.54 3.08 -4.56
CA ILE A 51 7.24 2.94 -3.27
C ILE A 51 6.92 4.10 -2.32
N HIS A 52 6.83 5.32 -2.84
CA HIS A 52 6.46 6.50 -2.04
C HIS A 52 5.08 6.34 -1.39
N PHE A 53 4.06 5.95 -2.17
CA PHE A 53 2.71 5.76 -1.64
C PHE A 53 2.62 4.55 -0.71
N LEU A 54 3.30 3.44 -1.00
CA LEU A 54 3.32 2.27 -0.11
C LEU A 54 3.97 2.60 1.25
N ASN A 55 5.03 3.40 1.28
CA ASN A 55 5.62 3.85 2.55
C ASN A 55 4.63 4.68 3.39
N LYS A 56 3.92 5.63 2.77
CA LYS A 56 2.85 6.39 3.46
C LYS A 56 1.74 5.48 3.96
N ALA A 57 1.30 4.52 3.13
CA ALA A 57 0.29 3.55 3.49
C ALA A 57 0.70 2.74 4.74
N ARG A 58 1.95 2.23 4.76
CA ARG A 58 2.48 1.46 5.89
C ARG A 58 2.45 2.25 7.19
N VAL A 59 2.90 3.51 7.17
CA VAL A 59 2.87 4.40 8.36
C VAL A 59 1.45 4.57 8.87
N CYS A 60 0.48 4.84 7.99
CA CYS A 60 -0.91 5.00 8.38
C CYS A 60 -1.52 3.67 8.88
N CYS A 61 -1.21 2.52 8.26
CA CYS A 61 -1.68 1.21 8.73
C CYS A 61 -1.22 0.95 10.16
N ARG A 62 0.07 1.20 10.44
CA ARG A 62 0.67 1.04 11.77
C ARG A 62 0.01 1.95 12.80
N GLN A 63 -0.18 3.22 12.47
CA GLN A 63 -0.85 4.20 13.33
C GLN A 63 -2.32 3.85 13.62
N ALA A 64 -3.01 3.25 12.63
CA ALA A 64 -4.38 2.79 12.78
C ALA A 64 -4.51 1.43 13.50
N GLY A 65 -3.40 0.76 13.84
CA GLY A 65 -3.43 -0.60 14.38
C GLY A 65 -3.94 -1.65 13.38
N ALA A 66 -3.86 -1.34 12.08
CA ALA A 66 -4.46 -2.11 11.01
C ALA A 66 -3.48 -3.19 10.49
N ALA A 67 -3.14 -4.15 11.36
CA ALA A 67 -2.03 -5.10 11.14
C ALA A 67 -2.14 -5.92 9.84
N LEU A 68 -3.34 -6.34 9.45
CA LEU A 68 -3.54 -7.09 8.20
C LEU A 68 -3.25 -6.23 6.95
N PHE A 69 -3.62 -4.95 6.98
CA PHE A 69 -3.26 -4.01 5.91
C PHE A 69 -1.77 -3.67 5.92
N GLU A 70 -1.16 -3.55 7.09
CA GLU A 70 0.29 -3.34 7.20
C GLU A 70 1.08 -4.50 6.61
N LYS A 71 0.69 -5.74 6.92
CA LYS A 71 1.27 -6.95 6.32
C LYS A 71 1.12 -6.97 4.80
N TYR A 72 -0.07 -6.64 4.31
CA TYR A 72 -0.31 -6.51 2.88
C TYR A 72 0.66 -5.50 2.23
N VAL A 73 0.80 -4.31 2.82
CA VAL A 73 1.70 -3.27 2.30
C VAL A 73 3.17 -3.72 2.33
N LEU A 74 3.61 -4.39 3.40
CA LEU A 74 4.97 -4.94 3.50
C LEU A 74 5.25 -5.98 2.41
N GLN A 75 4.28 -6.84 2.11
CA GLN A 75 4.38 -7.81 1.02
C GLN A 75 4.53 -7.12 -0.34
N GLU A 76 3.69 -6.13 -0.64
CA GLU A 76 3.78 -5.35 -1.88
C GLU A 76 5.13 -4.61 -1.99
N MET A 77 5.57 -3.95 -0.92
CA MET A 77 6.87 -3.29 -0.86
C MET A 77 8.01 -4.27 -1.16
N ALA A 78 8.00 -5.46 -0.54
CA ALA A 78 9.01 -6.49 -0.80
C ALA A 78 9.04 -6.93 -2.27
N ILE A 79 7.87 -7.12 -2.90
CA ILE A 79 7.77 -7.44 -4.33
C ILE A 79 8.40 -6.33 -5.18
N HIS A 80 8.10 -5.06 -4.88
CA HIS A 80 8.65 -3.93 -5.62
C HIS A 80 10.16 -3.75 -5.42
N TYR A 81 10.66 -3.84 -4.19
CA TYR A 81 12.09 -3.75 -3.93
C TYR A 81 12.86 -4.92 -4.55
N HIS A 82 12.28 -6.13 -4.58
CA HIS A 82 12.88 -7.25 -5.31
C HIS A 82 13.05 -6.95 -6.81
N LYS A 83 11.99 -6.42 -7.47
CA LYS A 83 12.05 -6.03 -8.88
C LYS A 83 13.10 -4.95 -9.17
N LEU A 84 13.33 -4.05 -8.22
CA LEU A 84 14.32 -2.97 -8.32
C LEU A 84 15.74 -3.38 -7.89
N GLY A 85 15.95 -4.63 -7.44
CA GLY A 85 17.25 -5.09 -6.92
C GLY A 85 17.60 -4.58 -5.52
N GLY A 86 16.66 -3.97 -4.80
CA GLY A 86 16.81 -3.50 -3.42
C GLY A 86 16.69 -4.64 -2.41
N ILE A 87 17.65 -5.56 -2.43
CA ILE A 87 17.61 -6.80 -1.64
C ILE A 87 17.56 -6.55 -0.14
N ASP A 88 18.35 -5.62 0.38
CA ASP A 88 18.40 -5.32 1.82
C ASP A 88 17.04 -4.84 2.34
N VAL A 89 16.42 -3.88 1.64
CA VAL A 89 15.11 -3.32 2.04
C VAL A 89 13.98 -4.33 1.86
N ARG A 90 14.08 -5.21 0.84
CA ARG A 90 13.16 -6.35 0.70
C ARG A 90 13.23 -7.25 1.92
N ASP A 91 14.43 -7.58 2.39
CA ASP A 91 14.63 -8.49 3.51
C ASP A 91 14.18 -7.86 4.84
N GLU A 92 14.37 -6.54 5.01
CA GLU A 92 13.76 -5.78 6.10
C GLU A 92 12.22 -5.86 6.08
N CYS A 93 11.60 -5.66 4.91
CA CYS A 93 10.14 -5.79 4.77
C CYS A 93 9.66 -7.20 5.14
N ALA A 94 10.38 -8.24 4.71
CA ALA A 94 10.05 -9.63 5.01
C ALA A 94 10.20 -9.96 6.50
N ALA A 95 11.25 -9.45 7.16
CA ALA A 95 11.45 -9.63 8.60
C ALA A 95 10.34 -8.95 9.42
N GLU A 96 9.93 -7.75 9.03
CA GLU A 96 8.82 -7.05 9.68
C GLU A 96 7.48 -7.75 9.45
N PHE A 97 7.25 -8.28 8.24
CA PHE A 97 6.07 -9.08 7.94
C PHE A 97 6.00 -10.30 8.85
N ALA A 98 7.10 -11.06 8.97
CA ALA A 98 7.17 -12.25 9.81
C ALA A 98 6.86 -11.92 11.28
N SER A 99 7.45 -10.84 11.81
CA SER A 99 7.17 -10.38 13.17
C SER A 99 5.69 -9.99 13.39
N LEU A 100 5.02 -9.43 12.38
CA LEU A 100 3.59 -9.13 12.45
C LEU A 100 2.73 -10.39 12.33
N ASP A 101 3.11 -11.35 11.47
CA ASP A 101 2.39 -12.61 11.27
C ASP A 101 2.39 -13.48 12.52
N GLU A 102 3.51 -13.54 13.26
CA GLU A 102 3.59 -14.23 14.56
C GLU A 102 2.59 -13.69 15.60
N ARG A 103 2.32 -12.37 15.57
CA ARG A 103 1.40 -11.70 16.52
C ARG A 103 -0.04 -11.67 16.03
N HIS A 104 -0.23 -11.56 14.72
CA HIS A 104 -1.49 -11.37 14.03
C HIS A 104 -1.56 -12.31 12.83
N GLY A 105 -1.95 -13.55 13.10
CA GLY A 105 -2.15 -14.56 12.06
C GLY A 105 -3.23 -14.14 11.06
N GLY A 106 -3.11 -14.63 9.82
CA GLY A 106 -4.07 -14.38 8.74
C GLY A 106 -3.54 -13.43 7.67
N ILE A 107 -4.12 -13.49 6.47
CA ILE A 107 -3.67 -12.73 5.30
C ILE A 107 -4.83 -11.89 4.80
N PHE A 108 -4.54 -10.67 4.34
CA PHE A 108 -5.51 -9.84 3.65
C PHE A 108 -5.36 -10.04 2.14
N ASP A 109 -6.44 -10.44 1.47
CA ASP A 109 -6.49 -10.56 0.01
C ASP A 109 -7.53 -9.58 -0.55
N TRP A 110 -7.06 -8.60 -1.33
CA TRP A 110 -7.92 -7.62 -1.99
C TRP A 110 -8.80 -8.21 -3.09
N ASN A 111 -8.51 -9.42 -3.58
CA ASN A 111 -9.34 -10.07 -4.59
C ASN A 111 -10.56 -10.77 -3.99
N LEU A 112 -10.61 -10.90 -2.66
CA LEU A 112 -11.75 -11.47 -1.93
C LEU A 112 -12.76 -10.42 -1.45
N VAL A 113 -12.52 -9.14 -1.76
CA VAL A 113 -13.35 -7.98 -1.37
C VAL A 113 -13.79 -7.24 -2.62
#